data_AF-A0A7W7GCS6-F1
#
_entry.id   AF-A0A7W7GCS6-F1
#
_cell.length_a   1.000
_cell.length_b   1.000
_cell.length_c   1.000
_cell.angle_alpha   90.00
_cell.angle_beta   90.00
_cell.angle_gamma   90.00
#
_symmetry.space_group_name_H-M   'P 1'
#
loop_
_entity.id
_entity.type
_entity.pdbx_description
1 polymer ?
#
loop_
_entity_poly.entity_id
_entity_poly.type
_entity_poly.pdbx_seq_one_letter_code
_entity_poly.pdbx_strand_id
1 'polypeptide(L)'
;MLALRELRAWSGQRSYYDVASAAEIRLAKSTVYDALNPNRERMPPLEIVRAIVIACRADLETWTQAWQHLRLREHQRAPLPTRPSISRRDPFLSPPPDLATVLTGPDANGRKPLGGQSEEMARARDDRRIVGNNPPKYDHINLAQAGTLPLARDTRAHVVERGYVVGMRGGGLRQTWVFFKDLEPALIFGRTGRMSAGDITGYGVYEAARETRYDKILGKEMTTLHMAGESLDRRKNEREAYIRWLQGVDLESAQFAPQSRRVEKAV
;
A
#
# COMPACT_ATOMS: atom_id res chain seq x y z
N MET A 1 1.30 -5.31 -12.53
CA MET A 1 0.31 -4.28 -12.14
C MET A 1 0.71 -3.48 -10.92
N LEU A 2 1.24 -4.10 -9.87
CA LEU A 2 1.78 -3.41 -8.68
C LEU A 2 2.74 -2.25 -9.02
N ALA A 3 3.67 -2.49 -9.95
CA ALA A 3 4.65 -1.49 -10.36
C ALA A 3 4.06 -0.14 -10.85
N LEU A 4 2.93 -0.13 -11.59
CA LEU A 4 2.32 1.14 -12.04
C LEU A 4 1.62 1.89 -10.90
N ARG A 5 1.06 1.16 -9.93
CA ARG A 5 0.46 1.75 -8.72
C ARG A 5 1.54 2.35 -7.83
N GLU A 6 2.65 1.63 -7.68
CA GLU A 6 3.84 2.14 -7.00
C GLU A 6 4.33 3.41 -7.69
N LEU A 7 4.58 3.38 -9.00
CA LEU A 7 5.03 4.55 -9.74
C LEU A 7 4.17 5.81 -9.47
N ARG A 8 2.84 5.66 -9.48
CA ARG A 8 1.91 6.75 -9.14
C ARG A 8 2.02 7.20 -7.68
N ALA A 9 2.24 6.28 -6.75
CA ALA A 9 2.46 6.62 -5.33
C ALA A 9 3.75 7.42 -5.16
N TRP A 10 4.83 7.02 -5.84
CA TRP A 10 6.13 7.70 -5.84
C TRP A 10 6.08 9.09 -6.46
N SER A 11 5.21 9.30 -7.45
CA SER A 11 4.99 10.60 -8.07
C SER A 11 4.03 11.51 -7.27
N GLY A 12 3.80 11.24 -5.98
CA GLY A 12 2.96 12.05 -5.10
C GLY A 12 1.46 11.78 -5.19
N GLN A 13 1.03 10.58 -5.60
CA GLN A 13 -0.39 10.21 -5.70
C GLN A 13 -1.21 11.13 -6.61
N ARG A 14 -0.69 11.45 -7.81
CA ARG A 14 -1.43 12.22 -8.82
C ARG A 14 -2.85 11.70 -8.98
N SER A 15 -3.83 12.58 -9.10
CA SER A 15 -5.22 12.13 -9.25
C SER A 15 -5.39 11.39 -10.58
N TYR A 16 -6.40 10.53 -10.69
CA TYR A 16 -6.72 9.88 -11.97
C TYR A 16 -7.04 10.90 -13.07
N TYR A 17 -7.52 12.08 -12.68
CA TYR A 17 -7.77 13.18 -13.60
C TYR A 17 -6.46 13.78 -14.13
N ASP A 18 -5.49 14.00 -13.25
CA ASP A 18 -4.16 14.53 -13.65
C ASP A 18 -3.42 13.56 -14.57
N VAL A 19 -3.59 12.25 -14.35
CA VAL A 19 -3.02 11.22 -15.22
C VAL A 19 -3.71 11.21 -16.58
N ALA A 20 -5.04 11.30 -16.61
CA ALA A 20 -5.80 11.36 -17.85
C ALA A 20 -5.54 12.65 -18.65
N SER A 21 -5.31 13.78 -17.98
CA SER A 21 -5.07 15.08 -18.62
C SER A 21 -3.63 15.25 -19.11
N ALA A 22 -2.66 14.62 -18.45
CA ALA A 22 -1.25 14.68 -18.84
C ALA A 22 -0.88 13.69 -19.95
N ALA A 23 -1.77 12.76 -20.29
CA ALA A 23 -1.58 11.82 -21.38
C ALA A 23 -1.70 12.54 -22.74
N GLU A 24 -0.78 12.24 -23.67
CA GLU A 24 -0.88 12.71 -25.07
C GLU A 24 -2.16 12.20 -25.76
N ILE A 25 -2.69 11.08 -25.28
CA ILE A 25 -3.93 10.46 -25.75
C ILE A 25 -5.03 10.81 -24.76
N ARG A 26 -6.19 11.26 -25.27
CA ARG A 26 -7.38 11.47 -24.43
C ARG A 26 -7.84 10.15 -23.81
N LEU A 27 -7.52 9.94 -22.53
CA LEU A 27 -7.96 8.79 -21.76
C LEU A 27 -9.16 9.15 -20.89
N ALA A 28 -10.17 8.28 -20.88
CA ALA A 28 -11.24 8.40 -19.90
C ALA A 28 -10.71 8.08 -18.49
N LYS A 29 -11.22 8.78 -17.48
CA LYS A 29 -10.87 8.54 -16.07
C LYS A 29 -11.10 7.08 -15.66
N SER A 30 -12.18 6.48 -16.13
CA SER A 30 -12.51 5.06 -15.90
C SER A 30 -11.45 4.13 -16.47
N THR A 31 -10.88 4.44 -17.63
CA THR A 31 -9.80 3.68 -18.26
C THR A 31 -8.52 3.70 -17.41
N VAL A 32 -8.15 4.86 -16.87
CA VAL A 32 -6.99 4.97 -15.98
C VAL A 32 -7.24 4.21 -14.66
N TYR A 33 -8.45 4.31 -14.11
CA TYR A 33 -8.85 3.58 -12.92
C TYR A 33 -8.78 2.06 -13.14
N ASP A 34 -9.36 1.56 -14.24
CA ASP A 34 -9.33 0.15 -14.62
C ASP A 34 -7.90 -0.34 -14.87
N ALA A 35 -7.06 0.48 -15.50
CA ALA A 35 -5.65 0.18 -15.71
C ALA A 35 -4.83 0.12 -14.41
N LEU A 36 -5.26 0.77 -13.33
CA LEU A 36 -4.57 0.73 -12.03
C LEU A 36 -5.26 -0.18 -11.02
N ASN A 37 -6.32 -0.89 -11.43
CA ASN A 37 -7.07 -1.79 -10.56
C ASN A 37 -6.19 -2.98 -10.12
N PRO A 38 -6.04 -3.25 -8.80
CA PRO A 38 -5.26 -4.38 -8.31
C PRO A 38 -5.76 -5.74 -8.80
N ASN A 39 -7.06 -5.87 -9.06
CA ASN A 39 -7.69 -7.12 -9.44
C ASN A 39 -7.66 -7.37 -10.95
N ARG A 40 -7.04 -6.48 -11.73
CA ARG A 40 -6.93 -6.65 -13.18
C ARG A 40 -5.91 -7.73 -13.51
N GLU A 41 -6.40 -8.84 -14.06
CA GLU A 41 -5.57 -9.98 -14.45
C GLU A 41 -4.69 -9.71 -15.68
N ARG A 42 -5.19 -8.90 -16.61
CA ARG A 42 -4.51 -8.63 -17.88
C ARG A 42 -3.70 -7.35 -17.84
N MET A 43 -2.46 -7.42 -18.33
CA MET A 43 -1.61 -6.25 -18.52
C MET A 43 -2.32 -5.18 -19.39
N PRO A 44 -2.30 -3.90 -18.99
CA PRO A 44 -2.82 -2.81 -19.80
C PRO A 44 -2.07 -2.71 -21.13
N PRO A 45 -2.75 -2.23 -22.19
CA PRO A 45 -2.10 -1.83 -23.44
C PRO A 45 -0.93 -0.87 -23.20
N LEU A 46 0.11 -0.98 -24.04
CA LEU A 46 1.33 -0.17 -23.93
C LEU A 46 1.03 1.33 -23.95
N GLU A 47 0.06 1.78 -24.75
CA GLU A 47 -0.35 3.19 -24.83
C GLU A 47 -0.80 3.74 -23.48
N ILE A 48 -1.58 2.97 -22.72
CA ILE A 48 -2.04 3.35 -21.37
C ILE A 48 -0.86 3.41 -20.40
N VAL A 49 0.07 2.46 -20.51
CA VAL A 49 1.29 2.45 -19.69
C VAL A 49 2.15 3.68 -19.95
N ARG A 50 2.39 4.02 -21.22
CA ARG A 50 3.15 5.21 -21.62
C ARG A 50 2.51 6.49 -21.08
N ALA A 51 1.20 6.62 -21.20
CA ALA A 51 0.44 7.74 -20.65
C ALA A 51 0.62 7.90 -19.14
N ILE A 52 0.52 6.80 -18.38
CA ILE A 52 0.72 6.81 -16.92
C ILE A 52 2.16 7.22 -16.57
N VAL A 53 3.16 6.67 -17.28
CA VAL A 53 4.58 6.94 -17.02
C VAL A 53 4.92 8.41 -17.29
N ILE A 54 4.45 8.97 -18.41
CA ILE A 54 4.61 10.39 -18.75
C ILE A 54 3.98 11.27 -17.67
N ALA A 55 2.73 10.97 -17.28
CA ALA A 55 2.03 11.74 -16.24
C ALA A 55 2.76 11.73 -14.89
N CYS A 56 3.45 10.62 -14.58
CA CYS A 56 4.24 10.45 -13.37
C CYS A 56 5.69 10.98 -13.50
N ARG A 57 6.09 11.48 -14.68
CA ARG A 57 7.44 11.97 -15.00
C ARG A 57 8.54 10.93 -14.75
N ALA A 58 8.27 9.67 -15.07
CA ALA A 58 9.28 8.60 -15.05
C ALA A 58 9.89 8.37 -16.44
N ASP A 59 10.97 7.61 -16.47
CA ASP A 59 11.68 7.27 -17.70
C ASP A 59 10.84 6.36 -18.61
N LEU A 60 10.36 6.92 -19.72
CA LEU A 60 9.47 6.23 -20.65
C LEU A 60 10.12 5.01 -21.31
N GLU A 61 11.41 5.07 -21.60
CA GLU A 61 12.11 4.03 -22.34
C GLU A 61 12.28 2.77 -21.50
N THR A 62 12.82 2.91 -20.28
CA THR A 62 12.98 1.79 -19.33
C THR A 62 11.64 1.09 -19.05
N TRP A 63 10.56 1.85 -18.85
CA TRP A 63 9.23 1.28 -18.59
C TRP A 63 8.62 0.60 -19.81
N THR A 64 8.86 1.13 -21.02
CA THR A 64 8.40 0.51 -22.27
C THR A 64 9.11 -0.82 -22.50
N GLN A 65 10.43 -0.88 -22.32
CA GLN A 65 11.20 -2.12 -22.42
C GLN A 65 10.74 -3.15 -21.39
N ALA A 66 10.55 -2.76 -20.13
CA ALA A 66 10.05 -3.65 -19.08
C ALA A 66 8.67 -4.22 -19.42
N TRP A 67 7.76 -3.40 -19.96
CA TRP A 67 6.45 -3.84 -20.42
C TRP A 67 6.56 -4.89 -21.54
N GLN A 68 7.39 -4.63 -22.55
CA GLN A 68 7.60 -5.54 -23.68
C GLN A 68 8.15 -6.89 -23.21
N HIS A 69 9.14 -6.89 -22.30
CA HIS A 69 9.68 -8.11 -21.71
C HIS A 69 8.62 -8.92 -20.96
N LEU A 70 7.76 -8.27 -20.17
CA LEU A 70 6.68 -8.97 -19.47
C LEU A 70 5.63 -9.53 -20.44
N ARG A 71 5.31 -8.78 -21.50
CA ARG A 71 4.32 -9.20 -22.49
C ARG A 71 4.79 -10.41 -23.30
N LEU A 72 6.09 -10.46 -23.63
CA LEU A 72 6.72 -11.63 -24.26
C LEU A 72 6.62 -12.87 -23.35
N ARG A 73 6.88 -12.72 -22.05
CA ARG A 73 6.74 -13.80 -21.06
C ARG A 73 5.30 -14.31 -20.94
N GLU A 74 4.30 -13.42 -20.98
CA GLU A 74 2.89 -13.81 -20.98
C GLU A 74 2.53 -14.64 -22.22
N HIS A 75 3.01 -14.24 -23.40
CA HIS A 75 2.76 -15.01 -24.63
C HIS A 75 3.41 -16.39 -24.60
N GLN A 76 4.62 -16.50 -24.04
CA GLN A 76 5.32 -17.78 -23.88
C GLN A 76 4.65 -18.71 -22.87
N ARG A 77 3.91 -18.16 -21.90
CA ARG A 77 3.17 -18.95 -20.89
C ARG A 77 1.78 -19.37 -21.36
N ALA A 78 1.25 -18.78 -22.42
CA ALA A 78 -0.03 -19.22 -22.96
C ALA A 78 0.12 -20.67 -23.45
N PRO A 79 -0.67 -21.63 -22.94
CA PRO A 79 -0.61 -23.01 -23.40
C PRO A 79 -0.89 -23.03 -24.90
N LEU A 80 -0.06 -23.76 -25.65
CA LEU A 80 -0.27 -23.99 -27.08
C LEU A 80 -1.73 -24.41 -27.26
N PRO A 81 -2.45 -23.84 -28.25
CA PRO A 81 -3.81 -24.27 -28.52
C PRO A 81 -3.77 -25.77 -28.75
N THR A 82 -4.45 -26.53 -27.89
CA THR A 82 -4.69 -27.95 -28.10
C THR A 82 -5.39 -28.04 -29.43
N ARG A 83 -4.63 -28.37 -30.48
CA ARG A 83 -5.13 -28.46 -31.85
C ARG A 83 -6.34 -29.39 -31.78
N PRO A 84 -7.58 -28.94 -32.09
CA PRO A 84 -8.68 -29.86 -32.16
C PRO A 84 -8.28 -30.90 -33.21
N SER A 85 -8.11 -32.14 -32.76
CA SER A 85 -7.97 -33.28 -33.65
C SER A 85 -9.25 -33.30 -34.48
N ILE A 86 -9.17 -32.81 -35.71
CA ILE A 86 -10.22 -32.94 -36.70
C ILE A 86 -10.36 -34.45 -36.93
N SER A 87 -11.27 -35.05 -36.16
CA SER A 87 -11.77 -36.39 -36.44
C SER A 87 -12.66 -36.26 -37.67
N ARG A 88 -12.07 -36.70 -38.78
CA ARG A 88 -12.71 -36.98 -40.07
C ARG A 88 -13.82 -38.03 -39.85
N ARG A 89 -14.90 -37.91 -40.64
CA ARG A 89 -16.15 -38.74 -40.77
C ARG A 89 -17.37 -38.13 -40.08
N ASP A 90 -18.54 -37.95 -40.70
CA ASP A 90 -19.00 -38.26 -42.07
C ASP A 90 -20.20 -37.36 -42.44
N PRO A 91 -20.57 -37.28 -43.74
CA PRO A 91 -21.59 -36.40 -44.29
C PRO A 91 -22.91 -37.16 -44.53
N PHE A 92 -24.05 -36.77 -43.94
CA PHE A 92 -25.35 -37.22 -44.46
C PHE A 92 -26.52 -36.29 -44.05
N LEU A 93 -27.20 -35.79 -45.10
CA LEU A 93 -28.63 -35.43 -45.25
C LEU A 93 -29.25 -34.27 -44.43
N SER A 94 -29.37 -33.12 -45.09
CA SER A 94 -30.60 -32.43 -45.58
C SER A 94 -31.89 -32.31 -44.73
N PRO A 95 -32.74 -31.27 -44.99
CA PRO A 95 -33.54 -30.54 -44.01
C PRO A 95 -35.10 -30.68 -44.19
N PRO A 96 -35.98 -29.69 -43.83
CA PRO A 96 -37.10 -29.76 -42.87
C PRO A 96 -38.52 -29.80 -43.52
N PRO A 97 -39.64 -29.57 -42.80
CA PRO A 97 -40.23 -28.20 -42.82
C PRO A 97 -41.11 -27.75 -41.62
N ASP A 98 -41.27 -26.42 -41.56
CA ASP A 98 -42.42 -25.55 -41.20
C ASP A 98 -43.13 -25.52 -39.83
N LEU A 99 -43.04 -24.33 -39.22
CA LEU A 99 -44.12 -23.36 -38.88
C LEU A 99 -45.54 -23.90 -38.60
N ALA A 100 -46.02 -23.72 -37.36
CA ALA A 100 -47.09 -22.78 -37.00
C ALA A 100 -47.68 -23.04 -35.59
N THR A 101 -48.25 -21.98 -35.00
CA THR A 101 -49.27 -21.97 -33.90
C THR A 101 -48.67 -21.91 -32.48
N VAL A 102 -48.48 -20.74 -31.84
CA VAL A 102 -49.46 -19.81 -31.22
C VAL A 102 -50.32 -20.47 -30.13
N LEU A 103 -50.19 -20.00 -28.88
CA LEU A 103 -51.24 -19.67 -27.89
C LEU A 103 -50.89 -20.04 -26.43
N THR A 104 -50.68 -18.98 -25.64
CA THR A 104 -51.24 -18.68 -24.30
C THR A 104 -51.39 -19.77 -23.23
N GLY A 105 -50.87 -19.49 -22.03
CA GLY A 105 -51.40 -20.07 -20.78
C GLY A 105 -50.44 -19.98 -19.59
N PRO A 106 -50.82 -19.37 -18.45
CA PRO A 106 -49.98 -19.17 -17.27
C PRO A 106 -50.07 -20.36 -16.30
N ASP A 107 -49.09 -20.49 -15.40
CA ASP A 107 -49.18 -21.00 -14.00
C ASP A 107 -47.74 -21.15 -13.45
N ALA A 108 -47.36 -20.42 -12.39
CA ALA A 108 -47.55 -20.75 -10.98
C ALA A 108 -46.87 -22.06 -10.54
N ASN A 109 -45.64 -21.95 -10.01
CA ASN A 109 -45.15 -22.53 -8.74
C ASN A 109 -43.68 -22.96 -8.76
N GLY A 110 -43.00 -22.64 -7.66
CA GLY A 110 -41.97 -23.52 -7.09
C GLY A 110 -40.52 -23.25 -7.50
N ARG A 111 -39.90 -22.23 -6.91
CA ARG A 111 -38.43 -22.26 -6.71
C ARG A 111 -38.10 -22.21 -5.22
N LYS A 112 -37.69 -23.38 -4.71
CA LYS A 112 -36.89 -23.54 -3.49
C LYS A 112 -35.65 -22.64 -3.54
N PRO A 113 -35.23 -22.03 -2.41
CA PRO A 113 -33.87 -21.52 -2.28
C PRO A 113 -32.93 -22.69 -2.02
N LEU A 114 -32.01 -22.95 -2.95
CA LEU A 114 -30.81 -23.75 -2.66
C LEU A 114 -29.84 -22.84 -1.91
N GLY A 115 -29.78 -23.05 -0.60
CA GLY A 115 -28.70 -22.56 0.23
C GLY A 115 -27.43 -23.41 0.05
N GLY A 116 -26.32 -22.81 0.46
CA GLY A 116 -25.12 -23.52 0.86
C GLY A 116 -24.06 -23.64 -0.23
N GLN A 117 -23.08 -22.73 -0.20
CA GLN A 117 -21.63 -22.97 -0.32
C GLN A 117 -20.90 -21.70 -0.79
N SER A 118 -20.79 -20.68 0.07
CA SER A 118 -19.91 -19.54 -0.23
C SER A 118 -19.46 -18.73 0.99
N GLU A 119 -19.69 -19.20 2.23
CA GLU A 119 -19.17 -18.53 3.44
C GLU A 119 -17.92 -19.20 4.04
N GLU A 120 -17.57 -20.43 3.64
CA GLU A 120 -16.47 -21.18 4.26
C GLU A 120 -15.11 -20.94 3.60
N MET A 121 -15.06 -20.46 2.34
CA MET A 121 -13.81 -20.10 1.66
C MET A 121 -13.32 -18.68 1.96
N ALA A 122 -14.14 -17.82 2.59
CA ALA A 122 -13.74 -16.46 2.95
C ALA A 122 -12.94 -16.38 4.26
N ARG A 123 -12.82 -17.47 5.02
CA ARG A 123 -12.10 -17.50 6.31
C ARG A 123 -10.70 -18.12 6.26
N ALA A 124 -10.27 -18.66 5.12
CA ALA A 124 -9.02 -19.43 5.04
C ALA A 124 -7.81 -18.66 4.45
N ARG A 125 -7.88 -17.33 4.31
CA ARG A 125 -6.76 -16.52 3.75
C ARG A 125 -6.09 -15.56 4.72
N ASP A 126 -6.51 -15.50 5.99
CA ASP A 126 -6.02 -14.51 6.95
C ASP A 126 -5.23 -15.11 8.11
N ASP A 127 -4.40 -16.11 7.80
CA ASP A 127 -3.59 -16.82 8.81
C ASP A 127 -2.08 -16.82 8.48
N ARG A 128 -1.61 -15.80 7.75
CA ARG A 128 -0.20 -15.39 7.84
C ARG A 128 -0.03 -14.52 9.07
N ARG A 129 -0.23 -15.15 10.22
CA ARG A 129 0.11 -14.62 11.53
C ARG A 129 1.62 -14.40 11.53
N ILE A 130 2.05 -13.18 11.21
CA ILE A 130 3.40 -12.73 11.51
C ILE A 130 3.51 -12.79 13.03
N VAL A 131 4.05 -13.91 13.51
CA VAL A 131 4.45 -14.11 14.90
C VAL A 131 5.61 -13.16 15.13
N GLY A 132 5.34 -12.03 15.80
CA GLY A 132 6.38 -11.07 16.14
C GLY A 132 5.82 -9.68 16.43
N ASN A 133 5.72 -9.38 17.72
CA ASN A 133 5.51 -8.06 18.31
C ASN A 133 4.13 -7.45 18.11
N ASN A 134 3.29 -7.55 19.16
CA ASN A 134 2.22 -6.58 19.37
C ASN A 134 2.83 -5.19 19.18
N PRO A 135 2.27 -4.33 18.30
CA PRO A 135 2.75 -2.96 18.19
C PRO A 135 2.74 -2.32 19.58
N PRO A 136 3.70 -1.45 19.91
CA PRO A 136 3.75 -0.80 21.21
C PRO A 136 2.38 -0.18 21.49
N LYS A 137 1.68 -0.76 22.45
CA LYS A 137 0.33 -0.35 22.81
C LYS A 137 0.48 0.78 23.82
N TYR A 138 0.35 2.01 23.35
CA TYR A 138 0.20 3.14 24.24
C TYR A 138 -1.10 2.99 25.02
N ASP A 139 -1.06 3.17 26.33
CA ASP A 139 -2.25 3.21 27.17
C ASP A 139 -3.06 4.47 26.86
N HIS A 140 -2.37 5.58 26.59
CA HIS A 140 -2.96 6.88 26.29
C HIS A 140 -2.25 7.57 25.13
N ILE A 141 -3.03 8.31 24.32
CA ILE A 141 -2.53 9.16 23.25
C ILE A 141 -3.13 10.55 23.42
N ASN A 142 -2.28 11.54 23.65
CA ASN A 142 -2.64 12.92 23.89
C ASN A 142 -2.19 13.80 22.74
N LEU A 143 -3.09 14.68 22.30
CA LEU A 143 -2.76 15.77 21.38
C LEU A 143 -2.38 16.99 22.22
N ALA A 144 -1.11 17.39 22.15
CA ALA A 144 -0.56 18.56 22.79
C ALA A 144 -0.47 19.72 21.80
N GLN A 145 -0.45 20.94 22.31
CA GLN A 145 -0.18 22.12 21.48
C GLN A 145 1.30 22.13 21.05
N ALA A 146 1.58 22.79 19.93
CA ALA A 146 2.96 22.97 19.47
C ALA A 146 3.79 23.67 20.57
N GLY A 147 4.97 23.12 20.86
CA GLY A 147 5.85 23.64 21.92
C GLY A 147 5.47 23.26 23.36
N THR A 148 4.32 22.60 23.59
CA THR A 148 3.87 22.22 24.94
C THR A 148 4.09 20.74 25.27
N LEU A 149 4.89 20.04 24.47
CA LEU A 149 5.24 18.65 24.77
C LEU A 149 5.98 18.58 26.13
N PRO A 150 5.83 17.49 26.91
CA PRO A 150 6.60 17.27 28.14
C PRO A 150 8.12 17.29 27.91
N LEU A 151 8.85 17.94 28.83
CA LEU A 151 10.32 17.98 28.79
C LEU A 151 10.92 16.60 29.07
N ALA A 152 12.08 16.34 28.45
CA ALA A 152 12.81 15.11 28.70
C ALA A 152 13.14 14.96 30.19
N ARG A 153 12.91 13.76 30.72
CA ARG A 153 13.09 13.45 32.14
C ARG A 153 13.50 12.00 32.27
N ASP A 154 14.46 11.70 33.13
CA ASP A 154 14.87 10.33 33.41
C ASP A 154 15.00 10.16 34.92
N THR A 155 14.03 9.48 35.52
CA THR A 155 14.02 9.13 36.93
C THR A 155 13.51 7.70 37.08
N ARG A 156 13.85 7.04 38.18
CA ARG A 156 13.46 5.63 38.44
C ARG A 156 11.97 5.33 38.31
N ALA A 157 11.08 6.30 38.54
CA ALA A 157 9.64 6.12 38.51
C ALA A 157 8.94 6.78 37.30
N HIS A 158 9.69 7.55 36.50
CA HIS A 158 9.13 8.39 35.47
C HIS A 158 10.21 8.75 34.44
N VAL A 159 10.00 8.28 33.21
CA VAL A 159 10.86 8.54 32.05
C VAL A 159 10.03 9.26 30.99
N VAL A 160 10.54 10.38 30.47
CA VAL A 160 10.00 11.12 29.33
C VAL A 160 11.09 11.24 28.27
N GLU A 161 10.83 10.67 27.11
CA GLU A 161 11.72 10.76 25.96
C GLU A 161 11.11 11.65 24.87
N ARG A 162 11.87 12.67 24.46
CA ARG A 162 11.54 13.50 23.30
C ARG A 162 11.91 12.76 22.02
N GLY A 163 11.11 12.93 20.99
CA GLY A 163 11.38 12.37 19.68
C GLY A 163 10.26 12.67 18.70
N TYR A 164 9.96 11.69 17.87
CA TYR A 164 9.02 11.79 16.77
C TYR A 164 8.14 10.55 16.74
N VAL A 165 6.92 10.69 16.27
CA VAL A 165 6.02 9.55 16.07
C VAL A 165 5.52 9.51 14.64
N VAL A 166 5.48 8.31 14.09
CA VAL A 166 4.88 8.02 12.79
C VAL A 166 3.51 7.40 13.01
N GLY A 167 2.47 8.10 12.59
CA GLY A 167 1.12 7.58 12.48
C GLY A 167 0.90 6.97 11.10
N MET A 168 0.36 5.75 11.04
CA MET A 168 0.01 5.08 9.78
C MET A 168 -1.44 4.61 9.80
N ARG A 169 -2.11 4.69 8.64
CA ARG A 169 -3.48 4.23 8.44
C ARG A 169 -3.67 3.65 7.03
N GLY A 170 -4.46 2.59 6.91
CA GLY A 170 -4.87 2.00 5.62
C GLY A 170 -4.66 0.49 5.57
N GLY A 171 -5.11 -0.15 4.49
CA GLY A 171 -4.83 -1.57 4.22
C GLY A 171 -5.37 -2.54 5.27
N GLY A 172 -6.49 -2.20 5.90
CA GLY A 172 -7.05 -2.97 7.02
C GLY A 172 -6.34 -2.74 8.37
N LEU A 173 -5.23 -2.00 8.39
CA LEU A 173 -4.55 -1.62 9.63
C LEU A 173 -5.34 -0.57 10.38
N ARG A 174 -5.61 -0.85 11.65
CA ARG A 174 -6.01 0.17 12.62
C ARG A 174 -4.89 1.21 12.72
N GLN A 175 -5.26 2.44 13.04
CA GLN A 175 -4.29 3.52 13.21
C GLN A 175 -3.21 3.09 14.20
N THR A 176 -1.97 3.05 13.72
CA THR A 176 -0.81 2.56 14.47
C THR A 176 0.21 3.68 14.59
N TRP A 177 0.87 3.73 15.75
CA TRP A 177 1.84 4.77 16.10
C TRP A 177 3.18 4.13 16.44
N VAL A 178 4.25 4.62 15.82
CA VAL A 178 5.61 4.13 16.06
C VAL A 178 6.51 5.30 16.45
N PHE A 179 7.11 5.23 17.64
CA PHE A 179 7.96 6.28 18.17
C PHE A 179 9.42 6.07 17.75
N PHE A 180 10.09 7.17 17.43
CA PHE A 180 11.49 7.26 17.04
C PHE A 180 12.16 8.37 17.83
N LYS A 181 13.39 8.14 18.28
CA LYS A 181 14.16 9.18 18.99
C LYS A 181 14.62 10.31 18.06
N ASP A 182 14.94 9.96 16.82
CA ASP A 182 15.50 10.86 15.82
C ASP A 182 14.53 11.07 14.65
N LEU A 183 14.58 12.23 14.00
CA LEU A 183 13.62 12.64 12.96
C LEU A 183 13.81 11.82 11.68
N GLU A 184 15.07 11.62 11.29
CA GLU A 184 15.43 11.03 10.01
C GLU A 184 14.90 9.59 9.90
N PRO A 185 15.11 8.68 10.86
CA PRO A 185 14.49 7.35 10.85
C PRO A 185 12.96 7.40 10.79
N ALA A 186 12.32 8.36 11.48
CA ALA A 186 10.86 8.50 11.48
C ALA A 186 10.32 8.83 10.08
N LEU A 187 10.95 9.79 9.39
CA LEU A 187 10.57 10.18 8.02
C LEU A 187 10.74 9.02 7.04
N ILE A 188 11.86 8.30 7.12
CA ILE A 188 12.14 7.15 6.25
C ILE A 188 11.15 6.01 6.52
N PHE A 189 10.87 5.73 7.79
CA PHE A 189 9.89 4.70 8.16
C PHE A 189 8.49 5.03 7.64
N GLY A 190 8.01 6.26 7.83
CA GLY A 190 6.72 6.67 7.29
C GLY A 190 6.63 6.55 5.76
N ARG A 191 7.71 6.93 5.07
CA ARG A 191 7.80 6.86 3.61
C ARG A 191 7.84 5.43 3.09
N THR A 192 8.64 4.57 3.71
CA THR A 192 8.69 3.13 3.38
C THR A 192 7.37 2.43 3.66
N GLY A 193 6.62 2.87 4.68
CA GLY A 193 5.24 2.44 4.91
C GLY A 193 4.35 2.61 3.66
N ARG A 194 4.47 3.72 2.92
CA ARG A 194 3.73 3.90 1.65
C ARG A 194 4.17 3.00 0.51
N MET A 195 5.38 2.45 0.61
CA MET A 195 5.89 1.49 -0.37
C MET A 195 5.48 0.05 -0.03
N SER A 196 4.93 -0.19 1.16
CA SER A 196 4.41 -1.50 1.53
C SER A 196 3.24 -1.89 0.62
N ALA A 197 3.16 -3.19 0.30
CA ALA A 197 2.06 -3.74 -0.47
C ALA A 197 0.71 -3.68 0.27
N GLY A 198 0.73 -3.51 1.60
CA GLY A 198 -0.48 -3.18 2.35
C GLY A 198 -0.93 -1.77 1.98
N ASP A 199 -2.19 -1.58 1.59
CA ASP A 199 -2.74 -0.31 1.10
C ASP A 199 -2.73 0.81 2.16
N ILE A 200 -1.56 1.23 2.65
CA ILE A 200 -1.40 2.37 3.56
C ILE A 200 -1.86 3.61 2.79
N THR A 201 -3.04 4.11 3.17
CA THR A 201 -3.70 5.23 2.51
C THR A 201 -3.13 6.56 2.97
N GLY A 202 -2.50 6.58 4.15
CA GLY A 202 -1.81 7.76 4.66
C GLY A 202 -0.84 7.42 5.79
N TYR A 203 0.16 8.29 5.92
CA TYR A 203 1.00 8.38 7.11
C TYR A 203 1.19 9.84 7.48
N GLY A 204 1.62 10.09 8.71
CA GLY A 204 2.03 11.39 9.21
C GLY A 204 3.18 11.25 10.20
N VAL A 205 4.17 12.15 10.15
CA VAL A 205 5.26 12.22 11.14
C VAL A 205 5.07 13.46 11.99
N TYR A 206 5.09 13.32 13.32
CA TYR A 206 4.82 14.41 14.26
C TYR A 206 5.92 14.50 15.32
N GLU A 207 6.13 15.69 15.88
CA GLU A 207 6.92 15.82 17.12
C GLU A 207 6.17 15.14 18.25
N ALA A 208 6.90 14.41 19.10
CA ALA A 208 6.29 13.64 20.16
C ALA A 208 7.14 13.57 21.44
N ALA A 209 6.48 13.21 22.53
CA ALA A 209 7.11 12.77 23.75
C ALA A 209 6.49 11.43 24.19
N ARG A 210 7.33 10.44 24.48
CA ARG A 210 6.93 9.16 25.07
C ARG A 210 7.16 9.24 26.58
N GLU A 211 6.07 9.20 27.35
CA GLU A 211 6.11 9.18 28.81
C GLU A 211 5.83 7.76 29.29
N THR A 212 6.72 7.22 30.13
CA THR A 212 6.52 5.96 30.84
C THR A 212 6.53 6.24 32.34
N ARG A 213 5.44 5.88 33.03
CA ARG A 213 5.26 6.12 34.46
C ARG A 213 4.57 4.94 35.13
N TYR A 214 5.01 4.58 36.33
CA TYR A 214 4.31 3.59 37.15
C TYR A 214 3.04 4.17 37.78
N ASP A 215 1.88 3.59 37.47
CA ASP A 215 0.61 3.90 38.11
C ASP A 215 0.43 3.01 39.34
N LYS A 216 0.39 3.63 40.53
CA LYS A 216 0.25 2.91 41.81
C LYS A 216 -1.15 2.33 42.02
N ILE A 217 -2.18 2.94 41.44
CA ILE A 217 -3.57 2.49 41.57
C ILE A 217 -3.77 1.24 40.71
N LEU A 218 -3.25 1.27 39.48
CA LEU A 218 -3.35 0.14 38.54
C LEU A 218 -2.26 -0.91 38.76
N GLY A 219 -1.22 -0.60 39.54
CA GLY A 219 -0.10 -1.50 39.80
C GLY A 219 0.69 -1.87 38.55
N LYS A 220 0.77 -0.99 37.55
CA LYS A 220 1.46 -1.25 36.28
C LYS A 220 2.14 -0.01 35.71
N GLU A 221 3.12 -0.23 34.85
CA GLU A 221 3.68 0.83 34.01
C GLU A 221 2.66 1.24 32.95
N MET A 222 2.53 2.55 32.79
CA MET A 222 1.66 3.19 31.81
C MET A 222 2.54 3.92 30.80
N THR A 223 2.29 3.70 29.51
CA THR A 223 2.96 4.43 28.42
C THR A 223 1.98 5.40 27.76
N THR A 224 2.25 6.69 27.89
CA THR A 224 1.49 7.77 27.27
C THR A 224 2.30 8.38 26.12
N LEU A 225 1.66 8.50 24.96
CA LEU A 225 2.21 9.20 23.82
C LEU A 225 1.62 10.60 23.75
N HIS A 226 2.46 11.64 23.82
CA HIS A 226 2.07 13.01 23.57
C HIS A 226 2.54 13.42 22.17
N MET A 227 1.65 13.96 21.34
CA MET A 227 1.95 14.36 19.97
C MET A 227 1.63 15.83 19.77
N ALA A 228 2.45 16.57 19.04
CA ALA A 228 2.22 17.99 18.80
C ALA A 228 2.55 18.42 17.37
N GLY A 229 1.97 19.56 17.00
CA GLY A 229 2.30 20.27 15.77
C GLY A 229 1.69 19.66 14.49
N GLU A 230 2.20 20.14 13.37
CA GLU A 230 1.81 19.69 12.03
C GLU A 230 2.68 18.53 11.54
N SER A 231 2.18 17.82 10.53
CA SER A 231 2.90 16.73 9.87
C SER A 231 4.24 17.23 9.28
N LEU A 232 5.34 16.62 9.73
CA LEU A 232 6.69 16.93 9.30
C LEU A 232 7.03 16.34 7.92
N ASP A 233 6.33 15.28 7.49
CA ASP A 233 6.55 14.60 6.20
C ASP A 233 6.21 15.44 4.96
N ARG A 234 5.62 16.63 5.11
CA ARG A 234 5.25 17.50 3.98
C ARG A 234 6.07 18.78 3.91
N ARG A 235 7.09 18.91 4.74
CA ARG A 235 7.95 20.10 4.74
C ARG A 235 8.88 20.08 3.53
N LYS A 236 9.18 21.27 2.98
CA LYS A 236 10.04 21.42 1.79
C LYS A 236 11.44 20.84 1.96
N ASN A 237 11.93 20.73 3.19
CA ASN A 237 13.26 20.22 3.54
C ASN A 237 13.30 18.71 3.81
N GLU A 238 12.25 17.94 3.49
CA GLU A 238 12.24 16.47 3.65
C GLU A 238 13.45 15.81 2.95
N ARG A 239 13.83 16.31 1.76
CA ARG A 239 14.97 15.81 0.99
C ARG A 239 16.29 15.88 1.76
N GLU A 240 16.51 16.93 2.54
CA GLU A 240 17.73 17.11 3.33
C GLU A 240 17.81 16.09 4.46
N ALA A 241 16.68 15.79 5.10
CA ALA A 241 16.60 14.72 6.10
C ALA A 241 16.91 13.35 5.48
N TYR A 242 16.43 13.08 4.27
CA TYR A 242 16.75 11.85 3.53
C TYR A 242 18.25 11.72 3.23
N ILE A 243 18.88 12.79 2.76
CA ILE A 243 20.33 12.80 2.49
C ILE A 243 21.12 12.55 3.78
N ARG A 244 20.75 13.22 4.89
CA ARG A 244 21.39 13.01 6.19
C ARG A 244 21.22 11.58 6.70
N TRP A 245 20.04 10.98 6.50
CA TRP A 245 19.81 9.58 6.82
C TRP A 245 20.78 8.67 6.07
N LEU A 246 20.82 8.77 4.73
CA LEU A 246 21.70 7.94 3.91
C LEU A 246 23.18 8.08 4.29
N GLN A 247 23.61 9.27 4.71
CA GLN A 247 24.99 9.49 5.16
C GLN A 247 25.28 8.91 6.55
N GLY A 248 24.27 8.76 7.40
CA GLY A 248 24.39 8.25 8.77
C GLY A 248 24.06 6.77 8.93
N VAL A 249 23.46 6.13 7.91
CA VAL A 249 23.28 4.68 7.86
C VAL A 249 24.62 4.04 7.52
N ASP A 250 25.09 3.21 8.44
CA ASP A 250 26.14 2.25 8.15
C ASP A 250 25.50 1.01 7.52
N LEU A 251 25.94 0.61 6.33
CA LEU A 251 25.35 -0.51 5.59
C LEU A 251 25.53 -1.86 6.30
N GLU A 252 26.54 -1.95 7.18
CA GLU A 252 26.79 -3.12 8.00
C GLU A 252 26.02 -3.09 9.34
N SER A 253 25.28 -2.01 9.60
CA SER A 253 24.54 -1.79 10.84
C SER A 253 23.04 -1.60 10.60
N ALA A 254 22.23 -2.17 11.47
CA ALA A 254 20.80 -1.85 11.53
C ALA A 254 20.51 -0.49 12.21
N GLN A 255 21.54 0.25 12.62
CA GLN A 255 21.40 1.48 13.41
C GLN A 255 21.75 2.72 12.60
N PHE A 256 20.93 3.75 12.77
CA PHE A 256 21.25 5.10 12.32
C PHE A 256 22.10 5.82 13.37
N ALA A 257 23.30 6.26 12.98
CA ALA A 257 24.18 7.07 13.84
C ALA A 257 24.25 8.50 13.26
N PRO A 258 23.61 9.50 13.87
CA PRO A 258 23.67 10.87 13.38
C PRO A 258 25.12 11.37 13.39
N GLN A 259 25.47 12.25 12.43
CA GLN A 259 26.85 12.72 12.25
C GLN A 259 27.47 13.32 13.52
N SER A 260 26.67 13.98 14.38
CA SER A 260 27.12 14.53 15.66
C SER A 260 27.49 13.48 16.73
N ARG A 261 27.11 12.21 16.54
CA ARG A 261 27.47 11.08 17.42
C ARG A 261 28.61 10.22 16.87
N ARG A 262 29.15 10.50 15.68
CA ARG A 262 30.45 9.94 15.28
C ARG A 262 31.53 10.65 16.08
N VAL A 263 31.58 10.35 17.37
CA VAL A 263 32.70 10.68 18.23
C VAL A 263 33.91 10.05 17.55
N GLU A 264 34.89 10.90 17.24
CA GLU A 264 36.22 10.51 16.79
C GLU A 264 36.65 9.32 17.64
N LYS A 265 36.72 8.13 17.02
CA LYS A 265 37.42 7.02 17.65
C LYS A 265 38.87 7.49 17.76
N ALA A 266 39.24 7.90 18.96
CA ALA A 266 40.61 8.23 19.31
C ALA A 266 41.51 7.07 18.86
N VAL A 267 42.46 7.41 18.00
CA VAL A 267 43.59 6.56 17.60
C VAL A 267 44.54 6.44 18.78
#